data_AF-A0A8S8XW96-F1
#
_entry.id   AF-A0A8S8XW96-F1
#
_cell.length_a   1.000
_cell.length_b   1.000
_cell.length_c   1.000
_cell.angle_alpha   90.00
_cell.angle_beta   90.00
_cell.angle_gamma   90.00
#
_symmetry.space_group_name_H-M   'P 1'
#
loop_
_entity.id
_entity.type
_entity.pdbx_description
1 polymer ?
#
loop_
_entity_poly.entity_id
_entity_poly.type
_entity_poly.pdbx_seq_one_letter_code
_entity_poly.pdbx_strand_id
1 'polypeptide(L)'
;MPYRAFQAADGEVAIAVGSDAQWAKLVAALELTLPEDAEWSTNPSRVTDRVRVETCVAKAVAPLTRAEVEARLVGVPCAPVNRILEALDDAQAKATGARIETDGVPHVASPHRFHT
;
A
#
# COMPACT_ATOMS: atom_id res chain seq x y z
N MET A 1 -13.10 2.34 -1.30
CA MET A 1 -12.57 1.13 -0.67
C MET A 1 -12.20 0.09 -1.72
N PRO A 2 -11.29 -0.86 -1.44
CA PRO A 2 -10.70 -1.19 -0.13
C PRO A 2 -9.74 -0.13 0.44
N TYR A 3 -9.57 -0.11 1.77
CA TYR A 3 -8.63 0.78 2.46
C TYR A 3 -8.06 0.03 3.68
N ARG A 4 -7.04 -0.82 3.46
CA ARG A 4 -6.44 -1.68 4.51
C ARG A 4 -5.12 -2.30 4.06
N ALA A 5 -4.46 -3.01 4.96
CA ALA A 5 -3.37 -3.92 4.65
C ALA A 5 -3.88 -5.27 4.10
N PHE A 6 -3.14 -5.82 3.14
CA PHE A 6 -3.32 -7.13 2.53
C PHE A 6 -2.01 -7.93 2.64
N GLN A 7 -2.13 -9.24 2.89
CA GLN A 7 -0.99 -10.14 2.95
C GLN A 7 -0.48 -10.45 1.53
N ALA A 8 0.75 -10.06 1.23
CA ALA A 8 1.55 -10.47 0.08
C ALA A 8 2.49 -11.63 0.49
N ALA A 9 3.26 -12.14 -0.48
CA ALA A 9 4.15 -13.29 -0.31
C ALA A 9 5.28 -13.06 0.70
N ASP A 10 5.76 -11.82 0.85
CA ASP A 10 6.91 -11.45 1.69
C ASP A 10 6.55 -10.46 2.82
N GLY A 11 5.26 -10.20 3.07
CA GLY A 11 4.79 -9.29 4.11
C GLY A 11 3.47 -8.63 3.76
N GLU A 12 3.08 -7.60 4.53
CA GLU A 12 1.85 -6.86 4.28
C GLU A 12 2.08 -5.63 3.37
N VAL A 13 1.09 -5.33 2.53
CA VAL A 13 1.03 -4.11 1.71
C VAL A 13 -0.27 -3.36 2.03
N ALA A 14 -0.16 -2.09 2.39
CA ALA A 14 -1.30 -1.20 2.56
C ALA A 14 -1.79 -0.74 1.17
N ILE A 15 -3.08 -0.89 0.90
CA ILE A 15 -3.72 -0.41 -0.33
C ILE A 15 -4.89 0.50 0.05
N ALA A 16 -4.91 1.71 -0.52
CA ALA A 16 -5.88 2.75 -0.22
C ALA A 16 -6.60 3.21 -1.50
N VAL A 17 -7.75 2.57 -1.78
CA VAL A 17 -8.67 2.95 -2.86
C VAL A 17 -9.72 3.91 -2.32
N GLY A 18 -9.60 5.19 -2.66
CA GLY A 18 -10.51 6.27 -2.27
C GLY A 18 -11.59 6.63 -3.30
N SER A 19 -11.49 6.17 -4.56
CA SER A 19 -12.46 6.52 -5.61
C SER A 19 -12.79 5.36 -6.56
N ASP A 20 -13.86 5.52 -7.33
CA ASP A 20 -14.29 4.54 -8.35
C ASP A 20 -13.26 4.44 -9.49
N ALA A 21 -12.61 5.54 -9.85
CA ALA A 21 -11.53 5.55 -10.83
C ALA A 21 -10.31 4.76 -10.33
N GLN A 22 -9.96 4.86 -9.04
CA GLN A 22 -8.88 4.06 -8.45
C GLN A 22 -9.26 2.58 -8.35
N TRP A 23 -10.53 2.27 -8.09
CA TRP A 23 -11.03 0.89 -8.11
C TRP A 23 -10.87 0.27 -9.51
N ALA A 24 -11.30 0.96 -10.56
CA ALA A 24 -11.14 0.48 -11.94
C ALA A 24 -9.67 0.24 -12.30
N LYS A 25 -8.76 1.14 -11.88
CA LYS A 25 -7.31 0.96 -12.05
C LYS A 25 -6.79 -0.26 -11.29
N LEU A 26 -7.23 -0.48 -10.05
CA LEU A 26 -6.83 -1.63 -9.25
C LEU A 26 -7.29 -2.94 -9.92
N VAL A 27 -8.54 -3.01 -10.38
CA VAL A 27 -9.09 -4.18 -11.08
C VAL A 27 -8.24 -4.52 -12.31
N ALA A 28 -7.89 -3.52 -13.12
CA ALA A 28 -7.06 -3.71 -14.30
C ALA A 28 -5.62 -4.12 -13.94
N ALA A 29 -4.98 -3.45 -12.98
CA ALA A 29 -3.59 -3.66 -12.61
C ALA A 29 -3.33 -5.03 -11.93
N LEU A 30 -4.30 -5.54 -11.17
CA LEU A 30 -4.23 -6.85 -10.52
C LEU A 30 -4.95 -7.94 -11.32
N GLU A 31 -5.48 -7.63 -12.50
CA GLU A 31 -6.20 -8.56 -13.37
C GLU A 31 -7.33 -9.31 -12.61
N LEU A 32 -8.08 -8.57 -11.78
CA LEU A 32 -9.05 -9.18 -10.88
C LEU A 32 -10.17 -9.85 -11.68
N THR A 33 -10.38 -11.15 -11.40
CA THR A 33 -11.59 -11.85 -11.83
C THR A 33 -12.72 -11.51 -10.85
N LEU A 34 -13.63 -10.66 -11.29
CA LEU A 34 -14.80 -10.28 -10.50
C LEU A 34 -15.90 -11.34 -10.62
N PRO A 35 -16.65 -11.64 -9.55
CA PRO A 35 -17.86 -12.44 -9.63
C PRO A 35 -18.88 -11.84 -10.62
N GLU A 36 -19.65 -12.68 -11.32
CA GLU A 36 -20.63 -12.22 -12.31
C GLU A 36 -21.74 -11.35 -11.71
N ASP A 37 -22.07 -11.56 -10.43
CA ASP A 37 -23.07 -10.81 -9.65
C ASP A 37 -22.48 -9.58 -8.93
N ALA A 38 -21.21 -9.23 -9.18
CA ALA A 38 -20.54 -8.16 -8.45
C ALA A 38 -20.92 -6.76 -8.95
N GLU A 39 -21.69 -6.00 -8.16
CA GLU A 39 -22.03 -4.60 -8.44
C GLU A 39 -20.99 -3.60 -7.89
N TRP A 40 -19.70 -3.84 -8.08
CA TRP A 40 -18.62 -3.11 -7.39
C TRP A 40 -18.17 -1.82 -8.08
N SER A 41 -18.98 -1.25 -8.98
CA SER A 41 -18.64 -0.03 -9.73
C SER A 41 -18.56 1.22 -8.86
N THR A 42 -19.38 1.31 -7.80
CA THR A 42 -19.42 2.47 -6.90
C THR A 42 -18.88 2.16 -5.51
N ASN A 43 -18.36 3.18 -4.83
CA ASN A 43 -17.84 3.02 -3.48
C ASN A 43 -18.88 2.49 -2.48
N PRO A 44 -20.14 3.02 -2.42
CA PRO A 44 -21.15 2.46 -1.53
C PRO A 44 -21.43 0.97 -1.78
N SER A 45 -21.51 0.54 -3.04
CA SER A 45 -21.71 -0.88 -3.36
C SER A 45 -20.56 -1.75 -2.87
N ARG A 46 -19.30 -1.28 -3.02
CA ARG A 46 -18.13 -1.96 -2.48
C ARG A 46 -18.11 -2.02 -0.95
N VAL A 47 -18.66 -1.00 -0.28
CA VAL A 47 -18.81 -0.97 1.20
C VAL A 47 -19.82 -2.00 1.67
N THR A 48 -20.97 -2.09 1.01
CA THR A 48 -21.98 -3.11 1.32
C THR A 48 -21.40 -4.52 1.15
N ASP A 49 -20.61 -4.76 0.09
CA ASP A 49 -20.01 -6.06 -0.20
C ASP A 49 -18.52 -6.18 0.18
N ARG A 50 -18.14 -5.46 1.25
CA ARG A 50 -16.74 -5.30 1.68
C ARG A 50 -15.97 -6.61 1.78
N VAL A 51 -16.58 -7.64 2.36
CA VAL A 51 -15.89 -8.92 2.63
C VAL A 51 -15.52 -9.61 1.31
N ARG A 52 -16.42 -9.64 0.32
CA ARG A 52 -16.14 -10.26 -0.99
C ARG A 52 -15.13 -9.43 -1.79
N VAL A 53 -15.25 -8.10 -1.76
CA VAL A 53 -14.28 -7.18 -2.37
C VAL A 53 -12.88 -7.42 -1.80
N GLU A 54 -12.72 -7.39 -0.47
CA GLU A 54 -11.42 -7.60 0.18
C GLU A 54 -10.87 -9.00 -0.10
N THR A 55 -11.72 -10.02 -0.12
CA THR A 55 -11.31 -11.40 -0.45
C THR A 55 -10.81 -11.51 -1.90
N CYS A 56 -11.47 -10.85 -2.85
CA CYS A 56 -11.05 -10.82 -4.25
C CYS A 56 -9.66 -10.17 -4.39
N VAL A 57 -9.47 -9.00 -3.76
CA VAL A 57 -8.19 -8.29 -3.77
C VAL A 57 -7.10 -9.10 -3.06
N ALA A 58 -7.38 -9.68 -1.89
CA ALA A 58 -6.44 -10.49 -1.13
C ALA A 58 -5.94 -11.69 -1.95
N LYS A 59 -6.81 -12.39 -2.68
CA LYS A 59 -6.44 -13.52 -3.54
C LYS A 59 -5.44 -13.12 -4.63
N ALA A 60 -5.61 -11.94 -5.23
CA ALA A 60 -4.71 -11.46 -6.27
C ALA A 60 -3.38 -10.90 -5.71
N VAL A 61 -3.40 -10.36 -4.49
CA VAL A 61 -2.20 -9.83 -3.81
C VAL A 61 -1.34 -10.94 -3.21
N ALA A 62 -1.94 -12.00 -2.65
CA ALA A 62 -1.25 -13.06 -1.94
C ALA A 62 -0.04 -13.70 -2.67
N PRO A 63 -0.08 -13.98 -3.99
CA PRO A 63 1.06 -14.57 -4.69
C PRO A 63 2.17 -13.56 -5.04
N LEU A 64 1.94 -12.26 -4.86
CA LEU A 64 2.87 -11.20 -5.23
C LEU A 64 3.72 -10.79 -4.03
N THR A 65 4.95 -10.39 -4.26
CA THR A 65 5.74 -9.63 -3.28
C THR A 65 5.21 -8.21 -3.13
N ARG A 66 5.49 -7.55 -2.00
CA ARG A 66 5.13 -6.14 -1.75
C ARG A 66 5.62 -5.22 -2.87
N ALA A 67 6.86 -5.44 -3.33
CA ALA A 67 7.45 -4.67 -4.43
C ALA A 67 6.74 -4.89 -5.78
N GLU A 68 6.30 -6.12 -6.08
CA GLU A 68 5.50 -6.38 -7.29
C GLU A 68 4.13 -5.72 -7.21
N VAL A 69 3.51 -5.68 -6.03
CA VAL A 69 2.24 -4.97 -5.82
C VAL A 69 2.41 -3.47 -6.09
N GLU A 70 3.44 -2.84 -5.52
CA GLU A 70 3.75 -1.44 -5.77
C GLU A 70 4.01 -1.15 -7.25
N ALA A 71 4.78 -2.02 -7.91
CA ALA A 71 5.08 -1.87 -9.33
C ALA A 71 3.84 -2.01 -10.24
N ARG A 72 2.86 -2.85 -9.86
CA ARG A 72 1.60 -3.01 -10.60
C ARG A 72 0.62 -1.88 -10.34
N LEU A 73 0.49 -1.42 -9.10
CA LEU A 73 -0.55 -0.47 -8.67
C LEU A 73 -0.21 1.00 -8.95
N VAL A 74 0.43 1.30 -10.08
CA VAL A 74 0.75 2.68 -10.46
C VAL A 74 -0.54 3.51 -10.59
N GLY A 75 -0.61 4.62 -9.83
CA GLY A 75 -1.79 5.48 -9.79
C GLY A 75 -2.91 5.01 -8.85
N VAL A 76 -2.67 3.94 -8.08
CA VAL A 76 -3.47 3.53 -6.92
C VAL A 76 -2.57 3.64 -5.68
N PRO A 77 -2.94 4.43 -4.65
CA PRO A 77 -2.11 4.56 -3.47
C PRO A 77 -1.87 3.21 -2.77
N CYS A 78 -0.61 2.81 -2.68
CA CYS A 78 -0.17 1.62 -1.95
C CYS A 78 1.26 1.83 -1.40
N ALA A 79 1.60 1.07 -0.36
CA ALA A 79 2.95 1.05 0.23
C ALA A 79 3.15 -0.22 1.07
N PRO A 80 4.38 -0.74 1.21
CA PRO A 80 4.69 -1.85 2.10
C PRO A 80 4.47 -1.44 3.55
N VAL A 81 3.99 -2.39 4.36
CA VAL A 81 4.04 -2.26 5.82
C VAL A 81 5.45 -2.64 6.25
N ASN A 82 6.29 -1.63 6.43
CA ASN A 82 7.69 -1.80 6.80
C ASN A 82 7.85 -2.05 8.30
N ARG A 83 8.77 -2.95 8.66
CA ARG A 83 9.31 -3.03 10.02
C ARG A 83 10.18 -1.81 10.31
N ILE A 84 10.47 -1.56 11.59
CA ILE A 84 11.22 -0.37 12.03
C ILE A 84 12.54 -0.20 11.26
N LEU A 85 13.34 -1.26 11.13
CA LEU A 85 14.63 -1.17 10.42
C LEU A 85 14.45 -0.96 8.91
N GLU A 86 13.45 -1.59 8.30
CA GLU A 86 13.13 -1.38 6.87
C GLU A 86 12.72 0.07 6.62
N ALA A 87 11.93 0.66 7.52
CA ALA A 87 11.51 2.05 7.44
C ALA A 87 12.68 3.03 7.63
N LEU A 88 13.62 2.74 8.55
CA LEU A 88 14.79 3.59 8.80
C LEU A 88 15.84 3.48 7.67
N ASP A 89 15.89 2.34 6.98
CA ASP A 89 16.80 2.10 5.86
C ASP A 89 16.17 2.41 4.49
N ASP A 90 14.92 2.86 4.46
CA ASP A 90 14.21 3.27 3.25
C ASP A 90 14.91 4.43 2.52
N ALA A 91 14.76 4.47 1.19
CA ALA A 91 15.37 5.51 0.35
C ALA A 91 14.94 6.91 0.78
N GLN A 92 13.67 7.11 1.16
CA GLN A 92 13.16 8.39 1.61
C GLN A 92 13.67 8.74 3.02
N ALA A 93 13.82 7.76 3.91
CA ALA A 93 14.41 7.98 5.24
C ALA A 93 15.86 8.46 5.12
N LYS A 94 16.65 7.88 4.21
CA LYS A 94 18.01 8.32 3.89
C LYS A 94 18.02 9.72 3.25
N ALA A 95 17.18 9.94 2.24
CA ALA A 95 17.11 11.22 1.52
C ALA A 95 16.73 12.40 2.43
N THR A 96 15.89 12.15 3.43
CA THR A 96 15.46 13.17 4.40
C THR A 96 16.41 13.33 5.58
N GLY A 97 17.43 12.47 5.73
CA GLY A 97 18.29 12.45 6.91
C GLY A 97 17.53 12.08 8.19
N ALA A 98 16.57 11.14 8.09
CA ALA A 98 15.73 10.72 9.22
C ALA A 98 16.52 9.99 10.32
N ARG A 99 17.68 9.43 9.99
CA ARG A 99 18.61 8.80 10.94
C ARG A 99 19.91 9.59 10.97
N ILE A 100 20.37 9.91 12.17
CA ILE A 100 21.63 10.61 12.43
C ILE A 100 22.44 9.86 13.49
N GLU A 101 23.71 10.23 13.66
CA GLU A 101 24.61 9.66 14.64
C GLU A 101 25.30 10.78 15.42
N THR A 102 25.34 10.66 16.75
CA THR A 102 26.03 11.58 17.66
C THR A 102 26.87 10.73 18.60
N ASP A 103 28.17 11.01 18.69
CA ASP A 103 29.14 10.28 19.52
C ASP A 103 29.09 8.75 19.31
N GLY A 104 28.87 8.29 18.08
CA GLY A 104 28.79 6.88 17.71
C GLY A 104 27.44 6.20 18.00
N VAL A 105 26.43 6.95 18.46
CA VAL A 105 25.11 6.41 18.80
C VAL A 105 24.05 6.82 17.76
N PRO A 106 23.42 5.86 17.06
CA PRO A 106 22.40 6.16 16.06
C PRO A 106 21.06 6.54 16.72
N HIS A 107 20.39 7.55 16.16
CA HIS A 107 19.07 8.00 16.63
C HIS A 107 18.25 8.63 15.51
N VAL A 108 16.95 8.84 15.79
CA VAL A 108 16.01 9.48 14.85
C VAL A 108 16.16 10.99 14.94
N ALA A 109 16.32 11.64 13.79
CA ALA A 109 16.43 13.09 13.70
C ALA A 109 15.08 13.78 13.91
N SER A 110 15.11 15.06 14.33
CA SER A 110 13.93 15.91 14.25
C SER A 110 13.41 15.97 12.81
N PRO A 111 12.09 15.91 12.56
CA PRO A 111 11.53 16.02 11.21
C PRO A 111 11.47 17.48 10.71
N HIS A 112 11.72 18.48 11.56
CA HIS A 112 11.68 19.89 11.17
C HIS A 112 12.88 20.26 10.28
N ARG A 113 12.62 20.99 9.19
CA ARG A 113 13.63 21.53 8.27
C ARG A 113 13.44 23.04 8.19
N PHE A 114 14.49 23.80 8.45
CA PHE A 114 14.48 25.26 8.37
C PHE A 114 15.31 25.68 7.17
N HIS A 115 14.76 26.56 6.34
CA HIS A 115 15.46 27.14 5.20
C HIS A 115 15.69 28.62 5.46
N THR A 116 16.91 29.09 5.24
CA THR A 116 17.30 30.51 5.28
C THR A 116 17.07 31.18 3.95
#